data_AF-A0A6A5A8P3-F1
#
_entry.id   AF-A0A6A5A8P3-F1
#
_cell.length_a   1.000
_cell.length_b   1.000
_cell.length_c   1.000
_cell.angle_alpha   90.00
_cell.angle_beta   90.00
_cell.angle_gamma   90.00
#
_symmetry.space_group_name_H-M   'P 1'
#
loop_
_entity.id
_entity.type
_entity.pdbx_description
1 polymer ?
#
loop_
_entity_poly.entity_id
_entity_poly.type
_entity_poly.pdbx_seq_one_letter_code
_entity_poly.pdbx_strand_id
1 'polypeptide(L)'
;MSKKRGVEAASLVEGDAGDHIMQLRVVERTRSQYSTMLAHFQRWLIHNNPDLVKNNSICLPIPPGVCQAYLTFVSTKRDAQGNELVPQLHNSYSTINGYKSAIKFLNSERKCDASVELELTLKQFAKGYKRHVAQLKEDGEIPMREGKCPMPKEGYMFLAMVAASNGTNCAHYAYVHCFLLFAWNLIARAASVSSIRFDHISWEG
;
A
#
# COMPACT_ATOMS: atom_id res chain seq x y z
N MET A 1 -42.55 -40.06 4.51
CA MET A 1 -41.61 -40.17 5.64
C MET A 1 -40.59 -39.05 5.55
N SER A 2 -40.44 -38.26 6.62
CA SER A 2 -39.28 -37.45 7.08
C SER A 2 -38.26 -36.93 6.05
N LYS A 3 -37.86 -35.65 6.00
CA LYS A 3 -37.64 -34.72 7.13
C LYS A 3 -37.54 -33.29 6.58
N LYS A 4 -38.30 -32.36 7.16
CA LYS A 4 -38.17 -30.91 6.97
C LYS A 4 -36.73 -30.47 7.33
N ARG A 5 -36.09 -29.69 6.46
CA ARG A 5 -35.04 -28.74 6.86
C ARG A 5 -35.59 -27.35 6.60
N GLY A 6 -35.93 -26.67 7.69
CA GLY A 6 -36.33 -25.28 7.66
C GLY A 6 -35.19 -24.45 7.09
N VAL A 7 -35.50 -23.69 6.05
CA VAL A 7 -34.71 -22.52 5.69
C VAL A 7 -35.09 -21.47 6.72
N GLU A 8 -34.32 -21.43 7.79
CA GLU A 8 -34.34 -20.32 8.74
C GLU A 8 -33.78 -19.11 7.98
N ALA A 9 -34.69 -18.25 7.55
CA ALA A 9 -34.35 -16.95 6.97
C ALA A 9 -33.63 -16.16 8.05
N ALA A 10 -32.30 -16.17 7.99
CA ALA A 10 -31.46 -15.30 8.80
C ALA A 10 -31.87 -13.86 8.50
N SER A 11 -32.52 -13.24 9.47
CA SER A 11 -32.74 -11.81 9.54
C SER A 11 -31.38 -11.12 9.48
N LEU A 12 -31.00 -10.64 8.30
CA LEU A 12 -29.92 -9.69 8.12
C LEU A 12 -30.31 -8.42 8.89
N VAL A 13 -29.69 -8.27 10.06
CA VAL A 13 -29.82 -7.10 10.91
C VAL A 13 -29.26 -5.91 10.11
N GLU A 14 -30.11 -4.92 9.82
CA GLU A 14 -29.77 -3.71 9.05
C GLU A 14 -28.60 -2.89 9.64
N GLY A 15 -28.16 -3.19 10.88
CA GLY A 15 -26.95 -2.63 11.48
C GLY A 15 -25.62 -3.17 10.92
N ASP A 16 -25.61 -4.37 10.33
CA ASP A 16 -24.37 -5.06 9.90
C ASP A 16 -23.88 -4.58 8.52
N ALA A 17 -24.81 -4.23 7.61
CA ALA A 17 -24.45 -3.75 6.27
C ALA A 17 -23.74 -2.38 6.32
N GLY A 18 -24.23 -1.47 7.18
CA GLY A 18 -23.61 -0.16 7.39
C GLY A 18 -22.20 -0.27 7.95
N ASP A 19 -22.01 -1.10 8.97
CA ASP A 19 -20.70 -1.34 9.58
C ASP A 19 -19.73 -2.02 8.61
N HIS A 20 -20.20 -2.98 7.81
CA HIS A 20 -19.41 -3.60 6.75
C HIS A 20 -18.96 -2.56 5.70
N ILE A 21 -19.85 -1.67 5.26
CA ILE A 21 -19.50 -0.58 4.33
C ILE A 21 -18.48 0.38 4.94
N MET A 22 -18.60 0.70 6.23
CA MET A 22 -17.61 1.53 6.93
C MET A 22 -16.26 0.83 7.07
N GLN A 23 -16.24 -0.50 7.26
CA GLN A 23 -15.02 -1.30 7.32
C GLN A 23 -14.31 -1.40 5.96
N LEU A 24 -15.06 -1.38 4.85
CA LEU A 24 -14.50 -1.33 3.49
C LEU A 24 -13.70 -0.04 3.20
N ARG A 25 -13.81 1.00 4.04
CA ARG A 25 -13.01 2.24 3.93
C ARG A 25 -11.51 1.96 3.84
N VAL A 26 -11.02 0.93 4.53
CA VAL A 26 -9.62 0.51 4.46
C VAL A 26 -9.57 -0.97 4.11
N VAL A 27 -9.30 -1.24 2.83
CA VAL A 27 -9.10 -2.60 2.31
C VAL A 27 -8.00 -3.31 3.11
N GLU A 28 -8.16 -4.62 3.34
CA GLU A 28 -7.27 -5.45 4.16
C GLU A 28 -5.78 -5.27 3.82
N ARG A 29 -5.46 -5.18 2.52
CA ARG A 29 -4.10 -4.92 2.06
C ARG A 29 -3.52 -3.62 2.62
N THR A 30 -4.31 -2.55 2.63
CA THR A 30 -3.91 -1.24 3.17
C THR A 30 -3.77 -1.31 4.69
N ARG A 31 -4.66 -2.04 5.37
CA ARG A 31 -4.57 -2.27 6.82
C ARG A 31 -3.27 -2.98 7.17
N SER A 32 -2.95 -4.09 6.50
CA SER A 32 -1.69 -4.83 6.68
C SER A 32 -0.45 -3.96 6.42
N GLN A 33 -0.50 -3.12 5.38
CA GLN A 33 0.57 -2.15 5.11
C GLN A 33 0.72 -1.13 6.25
N TYR A 34 -0.37 -0.57 6.76
CA TYR A 34 -0.33 0.35 7.90
C TYR A 34 0.13 -0.33 9.18
N SER A 35 -0.30 -1.56 9.47
CA SER A 35 0.20 -2.34 10.61
C SER A 35 1.71 -2.52 10.55
N THR A 36 2.26 -2.79 9.36
CA THR A 36 3.72 -2.90 9.16
C THR A 36 4.42 -1.56 9.42
N MET A 37 3.88 -0.47 8.87
CA MET A 37 4.42 0.89 9.07
C MET A 37 4.36 1.32 10.55
N LEU A 38 3.26 1.00 11.24
CA LEU A 38 3.07 1.29 12.66
C LEU A 38 3.96 0.43 13.54
N ALA A 39 4.25 -0.82 13.16
CA ALA A 39 5.22 -1.65 13.86
C ALA A 39 6.65 -1.04 13.78
N HIS A 40 7.03 -0.49 12.62
CA HIS A 40 8.29 0.26 12.50
C HIS A 40 8.30 1.51 13.38
N PHE A 41 7.20 2.25 13.40
CA PHE A 41 7.07 3.43 14.22
C PHE A 41 7.15 3.10 15.71
N GLN A 42 6.46 2.05 16.15
CA GLN A 42 6.52 1.55 17.52
C GLN A 42 7.95 1.13 17.91
N ARG A 43 8.66 0.39 17.07
CA ARG A 43 10.06 0.02 17.32
C ARG A 43 10.94 1.26 17.52
N TRP A 44 10.75 2.29 16.69
CA TRP A 44 11.47 3.54 16.83
C TRP A 44 11.09 4.29 18.11
N LEU A 45 9.80 4.31 18.49
CA LEU A 45 9.32 4.93 19.72
C LEU A 45 9.90 4.25 20.97
N ILE A 46 10.02 2.92 20.99
CA ILE A 46 10.62 2.20 22.14
C ILE A 46 12.04 2.72 22.44
N HIS A 47 12.80 3.10 21.41
CA HIS A 47 14.16 3.62 21.57
C HIS A 47 14.21 5.12 21.89
N ASN A 48 13.35 5.93 21.26
CA ASN A 48 13.46 7.40 21.31
C ASN A 48 12.49 8.06 22.31
N ASN A 49 11.32 7.44 22.54
CA ASN A 49 10.25 7.93 23.41
C ASN A 49 9.50 6.75 24.08
N PRO A 50 10.15 6.00 24.97
CA PRO A 50 9.59 4.77 25.55
C PRO A 50 8.26 5.00 26.30
N ASP A 51 8.07 6.20 26.88
CA ASP A 51 6.84 6.57 27.59
C ASP A 51 5.58 6.55 26.70
N LEU A 52 5.77 6.68 25.38
CA LEU A 52 4.71 6.62 24.38
C LEU A 52 4.40 5.18 23.94
N VAL A 53 4.96 4.15 24.58
CA VAL A 53 4.65 2.75 24.30
C VAL A 53 4.36 2.03 25.60
N LYS A 54 3.10 1.59 25.79
CA LYS A 54 2.68 0.78 26.95
C LYS A 54 2.03 -0.50 26.47
N ASN A 55 2.36 -1.63 27.10
CA ASN A 55 1.81 -2.95 26.76
C ASN A 55 1.88 -3.26 25.25
N ASN A 56 3.04 -2.98 24.65
CA ASN A 56 3.28 -3.17 23.22
C ASN A 56 2.30 -2.41 22.31
N SER A 57 1.75 -1.29 22.79
CA SER A 57 0.82 -0.43 22.08
C SER A 57 1.27 1.02 22.18
N ILE A 58 1.26 1.74 21.05
CA ILE A 58 1.58 3.17 20.99
C ILE A 58 0.53 3.94 21.79
N CYS A 59 0.90 4.80 22.73
CA CYS A 59 -0.02 5.65 23.47
C CYS A 59 -0.36 6.92 22.67
N LEU A 60 -1.65 7.31 22.68
CA LEU A 60 -2.12 8.57 22.11
C LEU A 60 -2.47 9.56 23.24
N PRO A 61 -2.40 10.88 23.00
CA PRO A 61 -1.98 11.53 21.76
C PRO A 61 -0.45 11.54 21.59
N ILE A 62 0.02 11.44 20.34
CA ILE A 62 1.45 11.53 20.03
C ILE A 62 1.80 13.01 19.80
N PRO A 63 2.84 13.56 20.47
CA PRO A 63 3.27 14.92 20.24
C PRO A 63 3.66 15.16 18.76
N PRO A 64 3.30 16.31 18.16
CA PRO A 64 3.65 16.62 16.77
C PRO A 64 5.17 16.56 16.50
N GLY A 65 5.99 17.04 17.45
CA GLY A 65 7.45 17.00 17.36
C GLY A 65 8.02 15.58 17.27
N VAL A 66 7.40 14.62 17.96
CA VAL A 66 7.82 13.19 17.90
C VAL A 66 7.48 12.60 16.52
N CYS A 67 6.31 12.93 15.98
CA CYS A 67 5.94 12.50 14.62
C CYS A 67 6.87 13.12 13.57
N GLN A 68 7.23 14.39 13.72
CA GLN A 68 8.19 15.04 12.83
C GLN A 68 9.57 14.38 12.92
N ALA A 69 10.09 14.14 14.13
CA ALA A 69 11.37 13.45 14.33
C ALA A 69 11.38 12.07 13.68
N TYR A 70 10.29 11.30 13.82
CA TYR A 70 10.16 10.02 13.16
C TYR A 70 10.13 10.13 11.63
N LEU A 71 9.38 11.09 11.07
CA LEU A 71 9.35 11.30 9.63
C LEU A 71 10.71 11.73 9.06
N THR A 72 11.48 12.52 9.81
CA THR A 72 12.88 12.80 9.50
C THR A 72 13.71 11.52 9.52
N PHE A 73 13.57 10.70 10.57
CA PHE A 73 14.29 9.43 10.68
C PHE A 73 14.05 8.48 9.51
N VAL A 74 12.78 8.33 9.07
CA VAL A 74 12.42 7.46 7.92
C VAL A 74 12.67 8.10 6.55
N SER A 75 13.05 9.38 6.50
CA SER A 75 13.41 10.05 5.23
C SER A 75 14.69 9.49 4.62
N THR A 76 15.62 9.06 5.46
CA THR A 76 16.88 8.44 5.06
C THR A 76 16.76 6.91 5.09
N LYS A 77 17.36 6.23 4.11
CA LYS A 77 17.47 4.78 4.11
C LYS A 77 18.53 4.33 5.10
N ARG A 78 18.20 3.27 5.81
CA ARG A 78 19.04 2.68 6.84
C ARG A 78 19.23 1.19 6.58
N ASP A 79 20.35 0.65 7.04
CA ASP A 79 20.62 -0.79 7.02
C ASP A 79 19.76 -1.53 8.06
N ALA A 80 19.92 -2.86 8.14
CA ALA A 80 19.22 -3.68 9.11
C ALA A 80 19.62 -3.38 10.58
N GLN A 81 20.74 -2.70 10.80
CA GLN A 81 21.27 -2.33 12.11
C GLN A 81 20.82 -0.93 12.54
N GLY A 82 20.18 -0.16 11.64
CA GLY A 82 19.69 1.19 11.89
C GLY A 82 20.64 2.31 11.48
N ASN A 83 21.81 1.98 10.92
CA ASN A 83 22.79 2.96 10.45
C ASN A 83 22.37 3.53 9.09
N GLU A 84 22.70 4.79 8.84
CA GLU A 84 22.45 5.42 7.54
C GLU A 84 23.31 4.75 6.47
N LEU A 85 22.72 4.49 5.30
CA LEU A 85 23.47 3.95 4.18
C LEU A 85 24.48 4.99 3.68
N VAL A 86 25.65 4.51 3.27
CA VAL A 86 26.70 5.32 2.62
C VAL A 86 26.89 4.79 1.19
N PRO A 87 26.71 5.62 0.14
CA PRO A 87 26.27 7.02 0.17
C PRO A 87 24.84 7.17 0.70
N GLN A 88 24.52 8.37 1.22
CA GLN A 88 23.20 8.67 1.76
C GLN A 88 22.12 8.43 0.70
N LEU A 89 21.13 7.61 1.03
CA LEU A 89 20.00 7.35 0.15
C LEU A 89 18.72 7.82 0.84
N HIS A 90 17.80 8.36 0.05
CA HIS A 90 16.52 8.84 0.53
C HIS A 90 15.38 7.87 0.18
N ASN A 91 14.37 7.81 1.03
CA ASN A 91 13.12 7.11 0.74
C ASN A 91 12.23 7.94 -0.18
N SER A 92 11.38 7.27 -0.97
CA SER A 92 10.47 7.98 -1.87
C SER A 92 9.47 8.84 -1.10
N TYR A 93 8.96 9.89 -1.76
CA TYR A 93 7.85 10.68 -1.24
C TYR A 93 6.62 9.79 -0.92
N SER A 94 6.35 8.77 -1.74
CA SER A 94 5.24 7.84 -1.52
C SER A 94 5.38 7.05 -0.21
N THR A 95 6.62 6.68 0.17
CA THR A 95 6.91 5.99 1.43
C THR A 95 6.61 6.89 2.63
N ILE A 96 7.09 8.13 2.60
CA ILE A 96 6.84 9.12 3.66
C ILE A 96 5.34 9.44 3.79
N ASN A 97 4.65 9.60 2.67
CA ASN A 97 3.21 9.84 2.68
C ASN A 97 2.42 8.61 3.16
N GLY A 98 2.98 7.40 3.00
CA GLY A 98 2.48 6.16 3.60
C GLY A 98 2.55 6.20 5.13
N TYR A 99 3.72 6.50 5.70
CA TYR A 99 3.87 6.63 7.16
C TYR A 99 2.97 7.72 7.74
N LYS A 100 2.88 8.88 7.09
CA LYS A 100 1.92 9.93 7.45
C LYS A 100 0.47 9.39 7.51
N SER A 101 0.05 8.67 6.48
CA SER A 101 -1.31 8.11 6.42
C SER A 101 -1.54 7.04 7.49
N ALA A 102 -0.53 6.23 7.79
CA ALA A 102 -0.58 5.23 8.86
C ALA A 102 -0.71 5.89 10.25
N ILE A 103 0.01 6.97 10.52
CA ILE A 103 -0.11 7.74 11.78
C ILE A 103 -1.50 8.37 11.91
N LYS A 104 -2.04 8.93 10.82
CA LYS A 104 -3.43 9.43 10.82
C LYS A 104 -4.43 8.30 11.08
N PHE A 105 -4.23 7.16 10.43
CA PHE A 105 -5.06 5.97 10.61
C PHE A 105 -5.07 5.50 12.06
N LEU A 106 -3.92 5.45 12.74
CA LEU A 106 -3.82 5.11 14.16
C LEU A 106 -4.69 6.01 15.05
N ASN A 107 -4.66 7.33 14.81
CA ASN A 107 -5.47 8.29 15.56
C ASN A 107 -6.97 8.05 15.32
N SER A 108 -7.37 7.92 14.06
CA SER A 108 -8.76 7.64 13.68
C SER A 108 -9.28 6.29 14.19
N GLU A 109 -8.47 5.24 14.18
CA GLU A 109 -8.84 3.90 14.65
C GLU A 109 -9.12 3.89 16.16
N ARG A 110 -8.35 4.68 16.93
CA ARG A 110 -8.52 4.82 18.38
C ARG A 110 -9.51 5.90 18.79
N LYS A 111 -10.27 6.46 17.84
CA LYS A 111 -11.24 7.55 18.05
C LYS A 111 -10.62 8.73 18.81
N CYS A 112 -9.33 8.97 18.59
CA CYS A 112 -8.60 10.11 19.13
C CYS A 112 -8.48 11.11 17.99
N ASP A 113 -9.19 12.23 18.09
CA ASP A 113 -9.09 13.28 17.08
C ASP A 113 -7.65 13.78 17.04
N ALA A 114 -7.02 13.63 15.87
CA ALA A 114 -5.68 14.16 15.66
C ALA A 114 -5.74 15.68 15.88
N SER A 115 -4.92 16.18 16.80
CA SER A 115 -4.81 17.62 17.04
C SER A 115 -4.57 18.35 15.70
N VAL A 116 -5.20 19.51 15.54
CA VAL A 116 -5.00 20.39 14.36
C VAL A 116 -3.51 20.63 14.13
N GLU A 117 -2.74 20.78 15.21
CA GLU A 117 -1.29 20.96 15.16
C GLU A 117 -0.56 19.75 14.57
N LEU A 118 -0.96 18.53 14.95
CA LEU A 118 -0.40 17.29 14.40
C LEU A 118 -0.71 17.18 12.90
N GLU A 119 -1.95 17.43 12.50
CA GLU A 119 -2.33 17.39 11.09
C GLU A 119 -1.53 18.39 10.24
N LEU A 120 -1.38 19.61 10.74
CA LEU A 120 -0.59 20.66 10.09
C LEU A 120 0.88 20.24 9.99
N THR A 121 1.47 19.73 11.06
CA THR A 121 2.86 19.26 11.08
C THR A 121 3.11 18.17 10.05
N LEU A 122 2.26 17.13 10.04
CA LEU A 122 2.35 16.04 9.06
C LEU A 122 2.16 16.52 7.62
N LYS A 123 1.25 17.47 7.40
CA LYS A 123 0.99 18.05 6.07
C LYS A 123 2.16 18.90 5.58
N GLN A 124 2.71 19.76 6.44
CA GLN A 124 3.85 20.63 6.13
C GLN A 124 5.09 19.80 5.85
N PHE A 125 5.39 18.80 6.69
CA PHE A 125 6.53 17.91 6.47
C PHE A 125 6.45 17.21 5.12
N ALA A 126 5.32 16.55 4.81
CA ALA A 126 5.16 15.86 3.53
C ALA A 126 5.32 16.82 2.34
N LYS A 127 4.76 18.04 2.41
CA LYS A 127 4.90 19.05 1.36
C LYS A 127 6.35 19.50 1.19
N GLY A 128 7.06 19.74 2.30
CA GLY A 128 8.49 20.07 2.29
C GLY A 128 9.32 18.95 1.70
N TYR A 129 9.08 17.71 2.13
CA TYR A 129 9.78 16.53 1.64
C TYR A 129 9.57 16.31 0.14
N LYS A 130 8.36 16.55 -0.38
CA LYS A 130 8.09 16.48 -1.82
C LYS A 130 8.97 17.44 -2.61
N ARG A 131 9.22 18.65 -2.10
CA ARG A 131 10.09 19.65 -2.73
C ARG A 131 11.55 19.25 -2.61
N HIS A 132 11.97 18.76 -1.45
CA HIS A 132 13.32 18.27 -1.23
C HIS A 132 13.68 17.12 -2.20
N VAL A 133 12.79 16.12 -2.35
CA VAL A 133 12.95 15.04 -3.35
C VAL A 133 13.01 15.59 -4.78
N ALA A 134 12.30 16.66 -5.10
CA ALA A 134 12.38 17.28 -6.42
C ALA A 134 13.74 17.96 -6.66
N GLN A 135 14.29 18.64 -5.66
CA GLN A 135 15.63 19.23 -5.71
C GLN A 135 16.70 18.15 -5.89
N LEU A 136 16.65 17.08 -5.08
CA LEU A 136 17.58 15.95 -5.22
C LEU A 136 17.55 15.32 -6.63
N LYS A 137 16.40 15.34 -7.31
CA LYS A 137 16.29 14.87 -8.70
C LYS A 137 16.87 15.85 -9.71
N GLU A 138 16.67 17.14 -9.47
CA GLU A 138 17.21 18.22 -10.29
C GLU A 138 18.74 18.26 -10.21
N ASP A 139 19.29 18.09 -9.01
CA ASP A 139 20.73 18.03 -8.72
C ASP A 139 21.37 16.70 -9.17
N GLY A 140 20.57 15.71 -9.57
CA GLY A 140 21.04 14.41 -10.04
C GLY A 140 21.51 13.46 -8.93
N GLU A 141 21.25 13.79 -7.66
CA GLU A 141 21.60 12.95 -6.51
C GLU A 141 20.73 11.70 -6.40
N ILE A 142 19.48 11.76 -6.89
CA ILE A 142 18.58 10.62 -6.94
C ILE A 142 17.96 10.42 -8.34
N PRO A 143 17.55 9.17 -8.70
CA PRO A 143 16.95 8.90 -10.00
C PRO A 143 15.68 9.72 -10.27
N MET A 144 15.60 10.32 -11.46
CA MET A 144 14.44 11.10 -11.90
C MET A 144 13.14 10.28 -11.90
N ARG A 145 13.22 9.03 -12.38
CA ARG A 145 12.09 8.10 -12.44
C ARG A 145 12.10 7.15 -11.24
N GLU A 146 10.94 7.04 -10.59
CA GLU A 146 10.68 6.07 -9.53
C GLU A 146 9.68 5.02 -10.01
N GLY A 147 9.82 3.78 -9.53
CA GLY A 147 8.91 2.68 -9.86
C GLY A 147 9.34 1.84 -11.06
N LYS A 148 8.43 0.99 -11.54
CA LYS A 148 8.69 0.10 -12.67
C LYS A 148 8.68 0.91 -13.97
N CYS A 149 9.68 0.73 -14.81
CA CYS A 149 9.67 1.31 -16.15
C CYS A 149 8.55 0.68 -17.00
N PRO A 150 7.95 1.44 -17.94
CA PRO A 150 7.03 0.87 -18.92
C PRO A 150 7.70 -0.28 -19.69
N MET A 151 6.95 -1.36 -19.93
CA MET A 151 7.43 -2.46 -20.75
C MET A 151 7.41 -2.02 -22.23
N PRO A 152 8.55 -2.07 -22.93
CA PRO A 152 8.59 -1.78 -24.36
C PRO A 152 7.89 -2.91 -25.16
N LYS A 153 7.46 -2.60 -26.39
CA LYS A 153 6.81 -3.57 -27.28
C LYS A 153 7.68 -4.81 -27.50
N GLU A 154 8.98 -4.60 -27.64
CA GLU A 154 9.97 -5.66 -27.83
C GLU A 154 9.99 -6.61 -26.63
N GLY A 155 9.88 -6.05 -25.42
CA GLY A 155 9.77 -6.83 -24.18
C GLY A 155 8.48 -7.66 -24.13
N TYR A 156 7.36 -7.07 -24.57
CA TYR A 156 6.10 -7.81 -24.69
C TYR A 156 6.19 -8.95 -25.72
N MET A 157 6.73 -8.68 -26.91
CA MET A 157 6.91 -9.67 -27.97
C MET A 157 7.83 -10.81 -27.53
N PHE A 158 8.90 -10.49 -26.81
CA PHE A 158 9.78 -11.49 -26.21
C PHE A 158 9.03 -12.40 -25.23
N LEU A 159 8.26 -11.83 -24.29
CA LEU A 159 7.49 -12.63 -23.33
C LEU A 159 6.44 -13.52 -24.02
N ALA A 160 5.77 -12.99 -25.05
CA ALA A 160 4.81 -13.76 -25.85
C ALA A 160 5.49 -14.92 -26.60
N MET A 161 6.67 -14.69 -27.20
CA MET A 161 7.45 -15.75 -27.85
C MET A 161 7.93 -16.81 -26.87
N VAL A 162 8.44 -16.41 -25.70
CA VAL A 162 8.88 -17.35 -24.65
C VAL A 162 7.70 -18.19 -24.17
N ALA A 163 6.53 -17.59 -23.97
CA ALA A 163 5.32 -18.31 -23.61
C ALA A 163 4.89 -19.30 -24.70
N ALA A 164 5.01 -18.94 -25.98
CA ALA A 164 4.67 -19.80 -27.12
C ALA A 164 5.68 -20.94 -27.34
N SER A 165 6.95 -20.71 -27.02
CA SER A 165 8.05 -21.66 -27.25
C SER A 165 8.14 -22.74 -26.17
N ASN A 166 7.44 -22.57 -25.04
CA ASN A 166 7.46 -23.51 -23.93
C ASN A 166 6.56 -24.72 -24.23
N GLY A 167 7.10 -25.66 -25.03
CA GLY A 167 6.38 -26.82 -25.59
C GLY A 167 6.00 -27.91 -24.59
N THR A 168 6.24 -27.74 -23.30
CA THR A 168 5.93 -28.74 -22.27
C THR A 168 4.44 -28.82 -21.95
N ASN A 169 3.64 -27.79 -22.24
CA ASN A 169 2.18 -27.84 -22.05
C ASN A 169 1.45 -26.71 -22.81
N CYS A 170 0.70 -27.06 -23.87
CA CYS A 170 -0.06 -26.12 -24.68
C CYS A 170 -1.07 -25.26 -23.88
N ALA A 171 -1.57 -25.77 -22.75
CA ALA A 171 -2.51 -25.02 -21.91
C ALA A 171 -1.83 -23.81 -21.22
N HIS A 172 -0.57 -23.94 -20.82
CA HIS A 172 0.17 -22.84 -20.20
C HIS A 172 0.38 -21.66 -21.16
N TYR A 173 0.61 -21.95 -22.45
CA TYR A 173 0.65 -20.91 -23.47
C TYR A 173 -0.67 -20.14 -23.54
N ALA A 174 -1.81 -20.84 -23.61
CA ALA A 174 -3.12 -20.19 -23.70
C ALA A 174 -3.38 -19.24 -22.52
N TYR A 175 -3.10 -19.66 -21.29
CA TYR A 175 -3.28 -18.81 -20.11
C TYR A 175 -2.38 -17.58 -20.12
N VAL A 176 -1.08 -17.75 -20.39
CA VAL A 176 -0.12 -16.64 -20.40
C VAL A 176 -0.41 -15.67 -21.55
N HIS A 177 -0.73 -16.20 -22.73
CA HIS A 177 -1.06 -15.39 -23.89
C HIS A 177 -2.34 -14.58 -23.67
N CYS A 178 -3.42 -15.20 -23.20
CA CYS A 178 -4.67 -14.50 -22.87
C CYS A 178 -4.44 -13.43 -21.79
N PHE A 179 -3.66 -13.74 -20.75
CA PHE A 179 -3.32 -12.76 -19.71
C PHE A 179 -2.56 -11.56 -20.28
N LEU A 180 -1.51 -11.80 -21.09
CA LEU A 180 -0.72 -10.75 -21.72
C LEU A 180 -1.57 -9.90 -22.68
N LEU A 181 -2.45 -10.54 -23.45
CA LEU A 181 -3.35 -9.87 -24.39
C LEU A 181 -4.33 -8.95 -23.67
N PHE A 182 -4.97 -9.41 -22.60
CA PHE A 182 -5.86 -8.56 -21.80
C PHE A 182 -5.09 -7.46 -21.07
N ALA A 183 -3.93 -7.76 -20.48
CA ALA A 183 -3.11 -6.76 -19.80
C ALA A 183 -2.69 -5.63 -20.75
N TRP A 184 -2.30 -5.97 -21.98
CA TRP A 184 -1.85 -5.01 -22.98
C TRP A 184 -3.01 -4.21 -23.59
N ASN A 185 -4.06 -4.88 -24.07
CA ASN A 185 -5.15 -4.21 -24.79
C ASN A 185 -6.07 -3.40 -23.85
N LEU A 186 -6.30 -3.87 -22.63
CA LEU A 186 -7.12 -3.16 -21.65
C LEU A 186 -6.30 -2.17 -20.81
N ILE A 187 -4.97 -2.15 -20.98
CA ILE A 187 -4.03 -1.39 -20.12
C ILE A 187 -4.31 -1.69 -18.63
N ALA A 188 -4.61 -2.97 -18.35
CA ALA A 188 -5.15 -3.41 -17.07
C ALA A 188 -4.04 -3.87 -16.12
N ARG A 189 -4.26 -3.65 -14.81
CA ARG A 189 -3.38 -4.21 -13.78
C ARG A 189 -3.55 -5.72 -13.72
N ALA A 190 -2.49 -6.43 -13.33
CA ALA A 190 -2.53 -7.89 -13.18
C ALA A 190 -3.72 -8.38 -12.33
N ALA A 191 -4.02 -7.70 -11.22
CA ALA A 191 -5.16 -8.03 -10.35
C ALA A 191 -6.52 -7.90 -11.07
N SER A 192 -6.66 -6.90 -11.94
CA SER A 192 -7.87 -6.71 -12.74
C SER A 192 -8.01 -7.83 -13.77
N VAL A 193 -6.93 -8.13 -14.51
CA VAL A 193 -6.93 -9.21 -15.51
C VAL A 193 -7.25 -10.56 -14.87
N SER A 194 -6.66 -10.87 -13.70
CA SER A 194 -6.93 -12.12 -12.99
C SER A 194 -8.35 -12.22 -12.43
N SER A 195 -9.06 -11.10 -12.30
CA SER A 195 -10.43 -11.05 -11.79
C SER A 195 -11.50 -11.06 -12.88
N ILE A 196 -11.10 -11.04 -14.17
CA ILE A 196 -12.03 -11.12 -15.29
C ILE A 196 -12.75 -12.46 -15.23
N ARG A 197 -14.08 -12.41 -15.26
CA ARG A 197 -14.97 -13.56 -15.30
C ARG A 197 -15.64 -13.62 -16.67
N PHE A 198 -16.17 -14.79 -17.03
CA PHE A 198 -16.91 -14.96 -18.29
C PHE A 198 -18.09 -13.98 -18.40
N ASP A 199 -18.79 -13.71 -17.29
CA ASP A 199 -19.91 -12.76 -17.23
C ASP A 199 -19.51 -11.29 -17.50
N HIS A 200 -18.22 -10.97 -17.47
CA HIS A 200 -17.74 -9.62 -17.81
C HIS A 200 -17.51 -9.43 -19.32
N ILE A 201 -17.62 -10.48 -20.13
CA ILE A 201 -17.36 -10.46 -21.57
C ILE A 201 -18.69 -10.68 -22.30
N SER A 202 -19.17 -9.63 -22.98
CA SER A 202 -20.33 -9.70 -23.87
C SER A 202 -19.90 -9.43 -25.32
N TRP A 203 -20.70 -9.91 -26.26
CA TRP A 203 -20.60 -9.58 -27.67
C TRP A 203 -21.82 -8.76 -28.05
N GLU A 204 -21.60 -7.54 -28.54
CA GLU A 204 -22.64 -6.72 -29.17
C GLU A 204 -22.26 -6.59 -30.65
N GLY A 205 -23.19 -6.96 -31.53
CA GLY A 205 -23.03 -6.97 -32.98
C GLY A 205 -23.97 -5.99 -33.65
#